data_AF-A0A5N8UR42-F1
#
_entry.id   AF-A0A5N8UR42-F1
#
_cell.length_a   1.000
_cell.length_b   1.000
_cell.length_c   1.000
_cell.angle_alpha   90.00
_cell.angle_beta   90.00
_cell.angle_gamma   90.00
#
_symmetry.space_group_name_H-M   'P 1'
#
loop_
_entity.id
_entity.type
_entity.pdbx_description
1 polymer ?
#
loop_
_entity_poly.entity_id
_entity_poly.type
_entity_poly.pdbx_seq_one_letter_code
_entity_poly.pdbx_strand_id
1 'polypeptide(L)' 'MSRITQLEDDIKQGNKNHEGYRTRMKEMRGRAVLLKTHGNESCLEAVDAAEEVIDILFSRYGR' A
#
# COMPACT_ATOMS: atom_id res chain seq x y z
N MET A 1 -14.11 -10.28 -17.29
CA MET A 1 -14.65 -9.69 -16.06
C MET A 1 -13.51 -8.99 -15.34
N SER A 2 -13.48 -7.66 -15.32
CA SER A 2 -12.50 -6.95 -14.47
C SER A 2 -13.02 -7.06 -13.04
N ARG A 3 -12.47 -7.96 -12.24
CA ARG A 3 -12.75 -7.98 -10.80
C ARG A 3 -12.12 -6.72 -10.23
N ILE A 4 -12.92 -5.67 -10.10
CA ILE A 4 -12.57 -4.56 -9.22
C ILE A 4 -12.39 -5.19 -7.84
N THR A 5 -11.19 -5.04 -7.29
CA THR A 5 -10.89 -5.49 -5.94
C THR A 5 -11.61 -4.58 -4.95
N GLN A 6 -11.94 -5.09 -3.76
CA GLN A 6 -12.60 -4.29 -2.73
C GLN A 6 -11.80 -3.02 -2.36
N LEU A 7 -10.47 -3.07 -2.49
CA LEU A 7 -9.60 -1.91 -2.32
C LEU A 7 -9.85 -0.82 -3.37
N GLU A 8 -10.01 -1.20 -4.64
CA GLU A 8 -10.28 -0.26 -5.73
C GLU A 8 -11.66 0.39 -5.59
N ASP A 9 -12.68 -0.36 -5.18
CA ASP A 9 -14.02 0.18 -4.88
C ASP A 9 -13.98 1.16 -3.71
N ASP A 10 -13.29 0.79 -2.63
CA ASP A 10 -13.13 1.64 -1.44
C ASP A 10 -12.45 2.98 -1.77
N ILE A 11 -11.43 2.96 -2.65
CA ILE A 11 -10.73 4.18 -3.10
C ILE A 11 -11.66 5.04 -3.98
N LYS A 12 -12.38 4.44 -4.93
CA LYS A 12 -13.34 5.16 -5.80
C LYS A 12 -14.47 5.83 -5.03
N GLN A 13 -14.93 5.19 -3.96
CA GLN A 13 -16.01 5.70 -3.13
C GLN A 13 -15.55 6.80 -2.15
N GLY A 14 -14.24 7.07 -2.07
CA GLY A 14 -13.69 8.02 -1.11
C GLY A 14 -13.71 7.51 0.34
N ASN A 15 -13.98 6.22 0.55
CA ASN A 15 -14.03 5.60 1.88
C ASN A 15 -12.63 5.43 2.49
N LYS A 16 -11.57 5.66 1.70
CA LYS A 16 -10.17 5.53 2.13
C LYS A 16 -9.40 6.80 1.78
N ASN A 17 -8.69 7.33 2.78
CA ASN A 17 -7.77 8.44 2.59
C ASN A 17 -6.39 7.93 2.14
N HIS A 18 -5.84 8.54 1.10
CA HIS A 18 -4.48 8.27 0.59
C HIS A 18 -3.41 8.49 1.67
N GLU A 19 -3.56 9.56 2.46
CA GLU A 19 -2.63 9.89 3.54
C GLU A 19 -2.62 8.82 4.65
N GLY A 20 -3.78 8.23 4.93
CA GLY A 20 -3.91 7.12 5.88
C GLY A 20 -3.17 5.87 5.42
N TYR A 21 -3.21 5.58 4.10
CA TYR A 21 -2.45 4.48 3.52
C TYR A 21 -0.94 4.74 3.52
N ARG A 22 -0.50 5.97 3.19
CA ARG A 22 0.92 6.35 3.29
C ARG A 22 1.46 6.20 4.71
N THR A 23 0.67 6.60 5.71
CA THR A 23 1.05 6.43 7.12
C THR A 23 1.23 4.95 7.48
N ARG A 24 0.27 4.09 7.10
CA ARG A 24 0.37 2.65 7.33
C ARG A 24 1.55 1.99 6.61
N MET A 25 1.83 2.39 5.37
CA MET A 25 2.99 1.86 4.62
C MET A 25 4.30 2.28 5.27
N LYS A 26 4.41 3.52 5.74
CA LYS A 26 5.57 4.00 6.49
C LYS A 26 5.81 3.21 7.79
N GLU A 27 4.74 2.89 8.52
CA GLU A 27 4.83 2.03 9.71
C GLU A 27 5.28 0.60 9.37
N MET A 28 4.71 0.00 8.32
CA MET A 28 5.09 -1.33 7.85
C MET A 28 6.54 -1.37 7.39
N ARG A 29 7.00 -0.34 6.67
CA ARG A 29 8.39 -0.19 6.25
C ARG A 29 9.32 -0.08 7.45
N GLY A 30 8.96 0.73 8.45
CA GLY A 30 9.72 0.85 9.70
C GLY A 30 9.87 -0.50 10.43
N ARG A 31 8.78 -1.29 10.48
CA ARG A 31 8.81 -2.65 11.04
C ARG A 31 9.65 -3.61 10.20
N ALA A 32 9.53 -3.56 8.88
CA ALA A 32 10.31 -4.40 7.96
C ALA A 32 11.82 -4.11 8.06
N VAL A 33 12.21 -2.83 8.20
CA VAL A 33 13.59 -2.42 8.45
C VAL A 33 14.10 -2.97 9.78
N LEU A 34 13.31 -2.89 10.84
CA LEU A 34 13.67 -3.43 12.16
C LEU A 34 13.79 -4.96 12.16
N LEU A 35 13.07 -5.65 11.29
CA LEU A 35 13.14 -7.11 11.10
C LEU A 35 14.25 -7.55 10.14
N LYS A 36 14.89 -6.60 9.43
CA LYS A 36 15.95 -6.87 8.44
C LYS A 36 17.18 -7.54 9.05
N THR A 37 17.33 -7.49 10.37
CA THR A 37 18.30 -8.28 11.16
C THR A 37 18.19 -9.79 10.98
N HIS A 38 17.09 -10.31 10.42
CA HIS A 38 16.87 -11.75 10.17
C HIS A 38 16.91 -12.16 8.68
N GLY A 39 17.44 -11.33 7.77
CA GLY A 39 17.58 -11.68 6.35
C GLY A 39 16.28 -11.55 5.53
N ASN A 40 15.35 -10.71 5.99
CA ASN A 40 14.00 -10.62 5.45
C ASN A 40 13.87 -9.51 4.38
N GLU A 41 14.77 -9.50 3.39
CA GLU A 41 14.80 -8.49 2.32
C GLU A 41 13.51 -8.50 1.48
N SER A 42 12.93 -9.68 1.28
CA SER A 42 11.66 -9.88 0.57
C SER A 42 10.48 -9.15 1.22
N CYS A 43 10.48 -8.94 2.54
CA CYS A 43 9.43 -8.16 3.19
C CYS A 43 9.50 -6.68 2.83
N LEU A 44 10.69 -6.12 2.65
CA LEU A 44 10.87 -4.71 2.32
C LEU A 44 10.45 -4.45 0.88
N GLU A 45 10.85 -5.34 -0.04
CA GLU A 45 10.41 -5.31 -1.44
C GLU A 45 8.89 -5.46 -1.57
N ALA A 46 8.27 -6.34 -0.77
CA ALA A 46 6.82 -6.50 -0.77
C ALA A 46 6.08 -5.25 -0.27
N VAL A 47 6.63 -4.55 0.73
CA VAL A 47 6.06 -3.29 1.22
C VAL A 47 6.18 -2.19 0.16
N ASP A 48 7.35 -2.06 -0.46
CA ASP A 48 7.59 -1.05 -1.50
C ASP A 48 6.69 -1.30 -2.74
N ALA A 49 6.54 -2.56 -3.17
CA ALA A 49 5.64 -2.92 -4.26
C ALA A 49 4.16 -2.64 -3.92
N ALA A 50 3.75 -2.88 -2.67
CA ALA A 50 2.39 -2.58 -2.22
C ALA A 50 2.13 -1.07 -2.16
N GLU A 51 3.12 -0.26 -1.77
CA GLU A 51 3.04 1.20 -1.79
C GLU A 51 2.85 1.72 -3.22
N GLU A 52 3.62 1.21 -4.18
CA GLU A 52 3.50 1.59 -5.60
C GLU A 52 2.11 1.27 -6.17
N VAL A 53 1.58 0.08 -5.91
CA VAL A 53 0.23 -0.30 -6.35
C VAL A 53 -0.82 0.64 -5.78
N ILE A 54 -0.72 0.98 -4.49
CA ILE A 54 -1.67 1.89 -3.85
C ILE A 54 -1.58 3.30 -4.44
N ASP A 55 -0.38 3.83 -4.67
CA ASP A 55 -0.19 5.14 -5.29
C ASP A 55 -0.75 5.16 -6.72
N ILE A 56 -0.59 4.09 -7.50
CA ILE A 56 -1.22 3.94 -8.82
C ILE A 56 -2.75 3.94 -8.70
N LEU A 57 -3.32 3.23 -7.72
CA LEU A 57 -4.76 3.17 -7.52
C LEU A 57 -5.33 4.53 -7.12
N PHE A 58 -4.68 5.26 -6.22
CA PHE A 58 -5.09 6.62 -5.85
C PHE A 58 -4.87 7.62 -6.99
N SER A 59 -3.81 7.50 -7.79
CA SER A 59 -3.63 8.34 -8.97
C SER A 59 -4.71 8.10 -10.03
N ARG A 60 -5.17 6.85 -10.17
CA ARG A 60 -6.17 6.46 -11.18
C ARG A 60 -7.62 6.73 -10.75
N TYR A 61 -7.90 6.60 -9.46
CA TYR A 61 -9.27 6.60 -8.93
C TYR A 61 -9.52 7.65 -7.83
N GLY A 62 -8.47 8.21 -7.24
CA GLY A 62 -8.58 9.34 -6.31
C GLY A 62 -9.11 10.56 -7.05
N ARG A 63 -10.19 11.13 -6.52
CA ARG A 63 -10.79 12.38 -6.99
C ARG A 63 -10.29 13.56 -6.17
#